data_AF-A0A7C5NKW7-F1
#
_entry.id   AF-A0A7C5NKW7-F1
#
_cell.length_a   1.000
_cell.length_b   1.000
_cell.length_c   1.000
_cell.angle_alpha   90.00
_cell.angle_beta   90.00
_cell.angle_gamma   90.00
#
_symmetry.space_group_name_H-M   'P 1'
#
loop_
_entity.id
_entity.type
_entity.pdbx_description
1 polymer ?
#
loop_
_entity_poly.entity_id
_entity_poly.type
_entity_poly.pdbx_seq_one_letter_code
_entity_poly.pdbx_strand_id
1 'polypeptide(L)' 'MSTIEERVKKIVVEQLGVKEEEVTAESSFVDDLGADSL' A
#
# COMPACT_ATOMS: atom_id res chain seq x y z
N MET A 1 11.22 -16.81 1.46
CA MET A 1 11.77 -15.53 0.96
C MET A 1 10.62 -14.55 0.94
N SER A 2 10.68 -13.46 1.69
CA SER A 2 9.60 -12.46 1.66
C SER A 2 9.58 -11.82 0.28
N THR A 3 8.42 -11.85 -0.36
CA THR A 3 8.29 -11.28 -1.70
C THR A 3 8.34 -9.75 -1.61
N ILE A 4 8.72 -9.09 -2.71
CA ILE A 4 8.70 -7.63 -2.78
C ILE A 4 7.29 -7.11 -2.50
N GLU A 5 6.28 -7.82 -2.97
CA GLU A 5 4.87 -7.52 -2.73
C GLU A 5 4.54 -7.46 -1.23
N GLU A 6 4.92 -8.45 -0.42
CA GLU A 6 4.69 -8.43 1.03
C GLU A 6 5.37 -7.23 1.71
N ARG A 7 6.60 -6.88 1.28
CA ARG A 7 7.33 -5.74 1.84
C ARG A 7 6.65 -4.42 1.48
N VAL A 8 6.25 -4.26 0.21
CA VAL A 8 5.56 -3.06 -0.26
C VAL A 8 4.22 -2.92 0.44
N LYS A 9 3.43 -3.99 0.51
CA LYS A 9 2.12 -4.00 1.16
C LYS A 9 2.20 -3.55 2.62
N LYS A 10 3.18 -4.07 3.35
CA LYS A 10 3.42 -3.71 4.76
C LYS A 10 3.81 -2.24 4.92
N ILE A 11 4.71 -1.74 4.08
CA ILE A 11 5.14 -0.32 4.09
C ILE A 11 3.96 0.59 3.78
N VAL A 12 3.12 0.23 2.81
CA VAL A 12 1.97 1.03 2.38
C VAL A 12 0.93 1.12 3.48
N VAL A 13 0.61 0.00 4.13
CA VAL A 13 -0.30 -0.05 5.29
C VAL A 13 0.23 0.77 6.46
N GLU A 14 1.52 0.64 6.77
CA GLU A 14 2.13 1.36 7.90
C GLU A 14 2.23 2.86 7.63
N GLN A 15 2.60 3.25 6.41
CA GLN A 15 2.87 4.64 6.04
C GLN A 15 1.59 5.43 5.73
N LEU A 16 0.59 4.80 5.11
CA LEU A 16 -0.68 5.44 4.76
C LEU A 16 -1.76 5.19 5.82
N GLY A 17 -1.54 4.28 6.76
CA GLY A 17 -2.53 3.93 7.78
C GLY A 17 -3.79 3.25 7.22
N VAL A 18 -3.71 2.73 5.99
CA VAL A 18 -4.78 1.98 5.31
C VAL A 18 -4.74 0.51 5.68
N LYS A 19 -5.82 -0.24 5.46
CA LYS A 19 -5.82 -1.68 5.78
C LYS A 19 -5.13 -2.51 4.70
N GLU A 20 -4.56 -3.66 5.06
CA GLU A 20 -3.99 -4.62 4.09
C GLU A 20 -5.01 -5.10 3.05
N GLU A 21 -6.30 -5.05 3.40
CA GLU A 21 -7.43 -5.39 2.54
C GLU A 21 -7.68 -4.33 1.46
N GLU A 22 -7.34 -3.07 1.73
CA GLU A 22 -7.47 -1.96 0.79
C GLU A 22 -6.28 -1.90 -0.18
N VAL A 23 -5.11 -2.40 0.24
CA VAL A 23 -3.92 -2.51 -0.62
C VAL A 23 -4.07 -3.72 -1.54
N THR A 24 -4.57 -3.49 -2.74
CA THR A 24 -4.66 -4.48 -3.81
C THR A 24 -3.64 -4.18 -4.91
N ALA A 25 -3.36 -5.15 -5.78
CA ALA A 25 -2.46 -4.90 -6.92
C ALA A 25 -3.08 -3.93 -7.95
N GLU A 26 -4.41 -3.73 -7.89
CA GLU A 26 -5.18 -2.89 -8.81
C GLU A 26 -5.46 -1.49 -8.23
N SER A 27 -5.27 -1.29 -6.92
CA SER A 27 -5.50 0.01 -6.28
C SER A 27 -4.43 1.03 -6.64
N SER A 28 -4.86 2.25 -6.96
CA SER A 28 -4.02 3.42 -7.16
C SER A 28 -3.52 3.95 -5.82
N PHE A 29 -2.20 4.13 -5.68
CA PHE A 29 -1.63 4.70 -4.46
C PHE A 29 -2.15 6.10 -4.17
N VAL A 30 -2.39 6.90 -5.21
CA VAL A 30 -2.83 8.30 -5.05
C VAL A 30 -4.34 8.38 -4.92
N ASP A 31 -5.09 7.75 -5.83
CA ASP A 31 -6.54 7.90 -5.89
C ASP A 31 -7.28 7.02 -4.87
N ASP A 32 -6.81 5.80 -4.64
CA ASP A 32 -7.50 4.83 -3.77
C ASP A 32 -6.91 4.80 -2.36
N LEU A 33 -5.59 4.94 -2.23
CA LEU A 33 -4.90 4.89 -0.92
C LEU A 33 -4.54 6.27 -0.36
N GLY A 34 -4.84 7.35 -1.10
CA GLY A 34 -4.63 8.72 -0.62
C GLY A 34 -3.16 9.04 -0.32
N ALA A 35 -2.22 8.37 -0.98
CA ALA A 35 -0.81 8.67 -0.90
C ALA A 35 -0.55 10.05 -1.49
N ASP A 36 -0.37 11.03 -0.61
CA ASP A 36 0.07 12.35 -1.01
C ASP A 36 1.49 12.24 -1.61
N SER A 37 1.73 12.92 -2.71
CA SER A 37 3.01 12.86 -3.41
C SER A 37 4.07 13.53 -2.53
N LEU A 38 4.83 12.72 -1.80
CA LEU A 38 6.04 13.09 -1.05
C LEU A 38 6.97 14.01 -1.85
#